data_AF-A0A257VT32-F1
#
_entry.id   AF-A0A257VT32-F1
#
_cell.length_a   1.000
_cell.length_b   1.000
_cell.length_c   1.000
_cell.angle_alpha   90.00
_cell.angle_beta   90.00
_cell.angle_gamma   90.00
#
_symmetry.space_group_name_H-M   'P 1'
#
loop_
_entity.id
_entity.type
_entity.pdbx_description
1 polymer ?
#
loop_
_entity_poly.entity_id
_entity_poly.type
_entity_poly.pdbx_seq_one_letter_code
_entity_poly.pdbx_strand_id
1 'polypeptide(L)' 'LAGSPDHHAESARVQISPKTVTILLEEEGNINLELWAGERVADVFRQIYGRELALKLAS' A
#
# COMPACT_ATOMS: atom_id res chain seq x y z
N LEU A 1 6.28 24.13 -16.79
CA LEU A 1 4.80 24.16 -16.88
C LEU A 1 4.42 23.04 -17.84
N ALA A 2 3.84 21.91 -17.48
CA ALA A 2 3.26 21.38 -16.26
C ALA A 2 3.89 19.98 -16.05
N GLY A 3 4.33 19.63 -14.85
CA GLY A 3 3.45 19.00 -13.88
C GLY A 3 3.21 17.57 -14.33
N SER A 4 4.17 16.68 -14.04
CA SER A 4 3.92 15.23 -14.10
C SER A 4 2.60 14.96 -13.39
N PRO A 5 1.70 14.11 -13.93
CA PRO A 5 0.48 13.80 -13.22
C PRO A 5 0.89 13.12 -11.92
N ASP A 6 0.87 13.89 -10.82
CA ASP A 6 0.74 13.37 -9.48
C ASP A 6 -0.56 12.58 -9.51
N HIS A 7 -0.43 11.30 -9.87
CA HIS A 7 -1.44 10.29 -9.60
C HIS A 7 -1.51 10.23 -8.08
N HIS A 8 -2.26 11.15 -7.50
CA HIS A 8 -2.89 10.95 -6.21
C HIS A 8 -3.55 9.58 -6.33
N ALA A 9 -3.03 8.59 -5.60
CA ALA A 9 -3.60 7.26 -5.57
C ALA A 9 -5.08 7.39 -5.20
N GLU A 10 -5.95 7.36 -6.21
CA GLU A 10 -7.39 7.43 -6.04
C GLU A 10 -7.78 6.13 -5.34
N SER A 11 -7.90 6.20 -4.02
CA SER A 11 -8.49 5.15 -3.18
C SER A 11 -7.78 3.79 -3.27
N ALA A 12 -6.67 3.61 -2.55
CA ALA A 12 -6.09 2.28 -2.36
C ALA A 12 -7.14 1.29 -1.82
N ARG A 13 -7.33 0.15 -2.48
CA ARG A 13 -8.32 -0.85 -2.06
C ARG A 13 -7.78 -1.61 -0.86
N VAL A 14 -8.50 -1.60 0.26
CA VAL A 14 -8.04 -2.21 1.52
C VAL A 14 -8.95 -3.36 1.94
N GLN A 15 -8.34 -4.48 2.31
CA GLN A 15 -9.01 -5.61 2.97
C GLN A 15 -8.56 -5.73 4.42
N ILE A 16 -9.50 -5.77 5.36
CA ILE A 16 -9.21 -5.85 6.80
C ILE A 16 -9.67 -7.19 7.36
N SER A 17 -8.74 -7.89 7.99
CA SER A 17 -9.01 -9.06 8.83
C SER A 17 -8.63 -8.76 10.29
N PRO A 18 -8.99 -9.62 11.25
CA PRO A 18 -8.62 -9.42 12.66
C PRO A 18 -7.11 -9.31 12.89
N LYS A 19 -6.29 -10.03 12.11
CA LYS A 19 -4.83 -10.09 12.27
C LYS A 19 -4.06 -9.20 11.28
N THR A 20 -4.63 -8.97 10.10
CA THR A 20 -3.90 -8.40 8.96
C THR A 20 -4.74 -7.38 8.19
N VAL A 21 -4.14 -6.25 7.87
CA VAL A 21 -4.63 -5.25 6.91
C VAL A 21 -3.88 -5.45 5.61
N THR A 22 -4.59 -5.60 4.49
CA THR A 22 -3.99 -5.79 3.17
C THR A 22 -4.35 -4.62 2.27
N ILE A 23 -3.33 -3.95 1.71
CA ILE A 23 -3.49 -2.95 0.66
C ILE A 23 -3.35 -3.67 -0.68
N LEU A 24 -4.35 -3.52 -1.54
CA LEU A 24 -4.33 -4.01 -2.91
C LEU A 24 -3.81 -2.88 -3.81
N LEU A 25 -2.67 -3.13 -4.45
CA LEU A 25 -2.04 -2.24 -5.42
C LEU A 25 -2.62 -2.51 -6.80
N GLU A 26 -3.03 -1.46 -7.49
CA GLU A 26 -3.47 -1.55 -8.89
C GLU A 26 -2.24 -1.43 -9.81
N GLU A 27 -2.27 -2.08 -10.98
CA GLU A 27 -1.09 -2.18 -11.86
C GLU A 27 -0.66 -0.87 -12.54
N GLU A 28 -1.31 0.26 -12.26
CA GLU A 28 -0.97 1.55 -12.88
C GLU A 28 0.29 2.18 -12.26
N GLY A 29 1.47 1.66 -12.61
CA GLY A 29 2.75 2.35 -12.38
C GLY A 29 3.88 1.50 -11.78
N ASN A 30 4.81 2.17 -11.09
CA ASN A 30 6.02 1.57 -10.54
C ASN A 30 5.73 0.82 -9.22
N ILE A 31 5.04 -0.32 -9.36
CA ILE A 31 4.69 -1.29 -8.31
C ILE A 31 5.86 -1.58 -7.37
N ASN A 32 7.10 -1.61 -7.88
CA ASN A 32 8.28 -1.91 -7.08
C ASN A 32 8.57 -0.85 -6.01
N LEU A 33 8.31 0.43 -6.32
CA LEU A 33 8.50 1.52 -5.35
C LEU A 33 7.43 1.47 -4.27
N GLU A 34 6.19 1.17 -4.64
CA GLU A 34 5.05 1.08 -3.71
C GLU A 34 5.17 -0.12 -2.78
N LEU A 35 5.62 -1.26 -3.29
CA LEU A 35 5.95 -2.44 -2.48
C LEU A 35 7.06 -2.12 -1.48
N TRP A 36 8.17 -1.53 -1.92
CA TRP A 36 9.28 -1.18 -1.04
C TRP A 36 8.86 -0.19 0.06
N ALA A 37 8.09 0.85 -0.30
CA ALA A 37 7.58 1.82 0.67
C ALA A 37 6.61 1.15 1.65
N GLY A 38 5.74 0.29 1.16
CA GLY A 38 4.78 -0.47 1.96
C GLY A 38 5.44 -1.42 2.97
N GLU A 39 6.50 -2.13 2.57
CA GLU A 39 7.26 -3.01 3.47
C GLU A 39 7.88 -2.24 4.64
N ARG A 40 8.41 -1.04 4.39
CA ARG A 40 8.97 -0.19 5.46
C ARG A 40 7.91 0.31 6.41
N VAL A 41 6.72 0.64 5.88
CA VAL A 41 5.57 1.06 6.69
C VAL A 41 5.00 -0.10 7.49
N ALA A 42 5.10 -1.35 7.01
CA ALA A 42 4.54 -2.52 7.70
C ALA A 42 5.14 -2.76 9.08
N ASP A 43 6.44 -2.51 9.26
CA ASP A 43 7.10 -2.63 10.56
C ASP A 43 6.56 -1.61 11.58
N VAL A 44 6.41 -0.35 11.15
CA VAL A 44 5.85 0.72 11.97
C VAL A 44 4.38 0.48 12.27
N PHE A 45 3.61 0.04 11.27
CA PHE A 45 2.19 -0.29 11.40
C PHE A 45 1.96 -1.36 12.46
N ARG A 46 2.78 -2.43 12.47
CA ARG A 46 2.70 -3.47 13.49
C ARG A 46 2.99 -2.95 14.89
N GLN A 47 3.98 -2.06 15.04
CA GLN A 47 4.32 -1.49 16.34
C GLN A 47 3.19 -0.62 16.91
N ILE A 48 2.51 0.16 16.07
CA ILE A 48 1.46 1.09 16.50
C ILE A 48 0.13 0.35 16.73
N TYR A 49 -0.25 -0.54 15.82
CA TYR A 49 -1.59 -1.12 15.79
C TYR A 49 -1.66 -2.58 16.24
N GLY A 50 -0.52 -3.24 16.45
CA GLY A 50 -0.46 -4.66 16.81
C GLY A 50 -0.98 -5.61 15.73
N ARG A 51 -1.12 -5.13 14.49
CA ARG A 51 -1.64 -5.88 13.33
C ARG A 51 -0.60 -5.92 12.22
N GLU A 52 -0.65 -6.96 11.40
CA GLU A 52 0.22 -7.07 10.22
C GLU A 52 -0.32 -6.18 9.09
N LEU A 53 0.58 -5.55 8.34
CA LEU A 53 0.26 -4.87 7.08
C LEU A 53 0.87 -5.69 5.94
N ALA A 54 0.06 -6.01 4.94
CA ALA A 54 0.48 -6.70 3.73
C ALA A 54 0.14 -5.87 2.49
N LEU A 55 0.95 -6.01 1.45
CA LEU A 55 0.67 -5.44 0.14
C LEU A 55 0.51 -6.59 -0.86
N LYS A 56 -0.49 -6.50 -1.72
CA LYS A 56 -0.75 -7.48 -2.77
C LYS A 56 -1.15 -6.78 -4.06
N LEU A 57 -0.80 -7.37 -5.19
CA LEU A 57 -1.32 -6.93 -6.47
C LEU A 57 -2.79 -7.33 -6.60
N ALA A 58 -3.64 -6.41 -7.05
CA ALA A 58 -5.00 -6.71 -7.45
C ALA A 58 -4.93 -7.62 -8.69
N SER A 59 -5.44 -8.85 -8.57
CA SER A 59 -5.53 -9.82 -9.68
C SER A 59 -6.80 -9.61 -10.51
#